data_AF-A0A453J567-F1
#
_entry.id   AF-A0A453J567-F1
#
_cell.length_a   1.000
_cell.length_b   1.000
_cell.length_c   1.000
_cell.angle_alpha   90.00
_cell.angle_beta   90.00
_cell.angle_gamma   90.00
#
_symmetry.space_group_name_H-M   'P 1'
#
loop_
_entity.id
_entity.type
_entity.pdbx_description
1 polymer ?
#
loop_
_entity_poly.entity_id
_entity_poly.type
_entity_poly.pdbx_seq_one_letter_code
_entity_poly.pdbx_strand_id
1 'polypeptide(L)'
;PPSPKPTPRRCHHHCRRRRARPLEAQPPGDTTVVSAAMICAISGEVPEDPVLSTNSGLLFERRLIQRYIEDHGKCPVTKEELAMDDLVTVKTNKIPKPRPLQAASVPGLLGMFQN
;
A
#
# COMPACT_ATOMS: atom_id res chain seq x y z
N PRO A 1 75.87 -20.99 -1.43
CA PRO A 1 75.06 -20.04 -2.22
C PRO A 1 73.60 -19.96 -1.73
N PRO A 2 73.24 -18.95 -0.91
CA PRO A 2 71.86 -18.74 -0.48
C PRO A 2 71.06 -17.96 -1.52
N SER A 3 69.87 -18.45 -1.84
CA SER A 3 68.88 -17.84 -2.73
C SER A 3 68.34 -16.51 -2.17
N PRO A 4 68.17 -15.45 -2.98
CA PRO A 4 67.65 -14.17 -2.51
C PRO A 4 66.12 -14.22 -2.32
N LYS A 5 65.65 -13.70 -1.19
CA LYS A 5 64.22 -13.53 -0.87
C LYS A 5 63.63 -12.37 -1.71
N PRO A 6 62.38 -12.49 -2.19
CA PRO A 6 61.74 -11.40 -2.96
C PRO A 6 61.35 -10.23 -2.04
N THR A 7 61.70 -9.02 -2.45
CA THR A 7 61.28 -7.76 -1.82
C THR A 7 59.81 -7.44 -2.13
N PRO A 8 59.09 -6.74 -1.23
CA PRO A 8 57.69 -6.44 -1.44
C PRO A 8 57.54 -5.40 -2.55
N ARG A 9 56.92 -5.81 -3.67
CA ARG A 9 56.53 -4.88 -4.74
C ARG A 9 55.48 -3.93 -4.19
N ARG A 10 55.84 -2.65 -4.15
CA ARG A 10 54.99 -1.51 -3.82
C ARG A 10 53.86 -1.43 -4.84
N CYS A 11 52.71 -2.02 -4.53
CA CYS A 11 51.50 -1.81 -5.33
C CYS A 11 51.07 -0.35 -5.16
N HIS A 12 51.29 0.46 -6.20
CA HIS A 12 50.69 1.79 -6.33
C HIS A 12 49.17 1.63 -6.37
N HIS A 13 48.54 1.74 -5.20
CA HIS A 13 47.11 1.81 -5.06
C HIS A 13 46.67 3.17 -5.60
N HIS A 14 46.31 3.22 -6.88
CA HIS A 14 45.49 4.30 -7.41
C HIS A 14 44.12 4.18 -6.75
N CYS A 15 44.01 4.77 -5.55
CA CYS A 15 42.75 5.05 -4.89
C CYS A 15 42.03 6.08 -5.77
N ARG A 16 41.36 5.61 -6.83
CA ARG A 16 40.39 6.38 -7.58
C ARG A 16 39.32 6.77 -6.56
N ARG A 17 39.40 8.01 -6.06
CA ARG A 17 38.32 8.68 -5.33
C ARG A 17 37.09 8.64 -6.23
N ARG A 18 36.30 7.57 -6.16
CA ARG A 18 34.92 7.58 -6.60
C ARG A 18 34.25 8.60 -5.68
N ARG A 19 34.05 9.82 -6.20
CA ARG A 19 33.18 10.80 -5.54
C ARG A 19 31.86 10.06 -5.30
N ALA A 20 31.57 9.77 -4.03
CA ALA A 20 30.25 9.35 -3.63
C ALA A 20 29.30 10.44 -4.14
N ARG A 21 28.45 10.11 -5.11
CA ARG A 21 27.35 10.99 -5.46
C ARG A 21 26.52 11.13 -4.18
N PRO A 22 26.16 12.35 -3.75
CA PRO A 22 25.24 12.52 -2.65
C PRO A 22 23.99 11.71 -2.99
N LEU A 23 23.58 10.86 -2.06
CA LEU A 23 22.28 10.22 -2.10
C LEU A 23 21.28 11.37 -2.04
N GLU A 24 20.76 11.75 -3.21
CA GLU A 24 19.73 12.77 -3.32
C GLU A 24 18.54 12.26 -2.51
N ALA A 25 18.30 12.89 -1.37
CA ALA A 25 17.13 12.65 -0.55
C ALA A 25 15.94 13.12 -1.37
N GLN A 26 15.27 12.17 -2.03
CA GLN A 26 14.03 12.47 -2.72
C GLN A 26 13.01 12.98 -1.69
N PRO A 27 12.30 14.07 -1.98
CA PRO A 27 11.25 14.58 -1.12
C PRO A 27 10.11 13.55 -1.01
N PRO A 28 9.39 13.46 0.12
CA PRO A 28 8.18 12.65 0.24
C PRO A 28 7.03 13.35 -0.53
N GLY A 29 7.14 13.38 -1.85
CA GLY A 29 6.03 13.72 -2.74
C GLY A 29 5.28 12.44 -3.06
N ASP A 30 4.00 12.41 -2.68
CA ASP A 30 2.97 11.46 -3.08
C ASP A 30 3.50 10.13 -3.61
N THR A 31 3.87 9.27 -2.68
CA THR A 31 4.12 7.86 -2.98
C THR A 31 2.80 7.29 -3.46
N THR A 32 2.61 7.28 -4.79
CA THR A 32 1.88 6.22 -5.47
C THR A 32 2.65 4.93 -5.24
N VAL A 33 2.63 4.46 -3.99
CA VAL A 33 2.69 3.04 -3.73
C VAL A 33 1.50 2.52 -4.53
N VAL A 34 1.79 1.86 -5.64
CA VAL A 34 0.89 0.88 -6.21
C VAL A 34 0.87 -0.27 -5.20
N SER A 35 0.34 0.01 -4.01
CA SER A 35 -0.06 -0.97 -3.05
C SER A 35 -1.11 -1.76 -3.79
N ALA A 36 -0.85 -3.05 -4.03
CA ALA A 36 -1.91 -4.02 -4.23
C ALA A 36 -2.71 -4.05 -2.91
N ALA A 37 -3.50 -3.00 -2.68
CA ALA A 37 -4.21 -2.75 -1.44
C ALA A 37 -5.52 -3.52 -1.49
N MET A 38 -5.90 -4.12 -0.35
CA MET A 38 -7.23 -4.69 -0.15
C MET A 38 -8.25 -3.55 -0.07
N ILE A 39 -8.74 -3.11 -1.22
CA ILE A 39 -9.69 -2.02 -1.38
C ILE A 39 -11.06 -2.60 -1.75
N CYS A 40 -12.12 -2.02 -1.19
CA CYS A 40 -13.49 -2.32 -1.56
C CYS A 40 -13.76 -1.88 -3.00
N ALA A 41 -14.23 -2.80 -3.85
CA ALA A 41 -14.53 -2.50 -5.25
C ALA A 41 -15.74 -1.57 -5.47
N ILE A 42 -16.52 -1.29 -4.42
CA ILE A 42 -17.65 -0.34 -4.47
C ILE A 42 -17.20 1.07 -4.03
N SER A 43 -16.57 1.20 -2.85
CA SER A 43 -16.22 2.51 -2.29
C SER A 43 -14.86 3.03 -2.73
N GLY A 44 -13.95 2.17 -3.19
CA GLY A 44 -12.57 2.56 -3.46
C GLY A 44 -11.76 2.83 -2.19
N GLU A 45 -12.29 2.51 -1.01
CA GLU A 45 -11.60 2.65 0.27
C GLU A 45 -11.26 1.30 0.92
N VAL A 46 -10.36 1.33 1.90
CA VAL A 46 -10.10 0.18 2.77
C VAL A 46 -11.35 -0.12 3.59
N PRO A 47 -11.99 -1.28 3.43
CA PRO A 47 -13.20 -1.62 4.17
C PRO A 47 -12.89 -1.95 5.64
N GLU A 48 -13.81 -1.58 6.53
CA GLU A 48 -13.74 -1.95 7.95
C GLU A 48 -14.03 -3.43 8.19
N ASP A 49 -15.03 -3.95 7.47
CA ASP A 49 -15.45 -5.36 7.48
C ASP A 49 -15.32 -5.93 6.06
N PRO A 50 -14.12 -6.39 5.66
CA PRO A 50 -13.88 -6.96 4.33
C PRO A 50 -14.57 -8.31 4.16
N VAL A 51 -15.30 -8.44 3.04
CA VAL A 51 -15.89 -9.68 2.56
C VAL A 51 -15.44 -9.94 1.13
N LEU A 52 -15.21 -11.20 0.80
CA LEU A 52 -14.82 -11.65 -0.53
C LEU A 52 -15.99 -12.37 -1.18
N SER A 53 -16.24 -12.09 -2.45
CA SER A 53 -17.15 -12.89 -3.28
C SER A 53 -16.40 -14.10 -3.82
N THR A 54 -16.95 -15.31 -3.64
CA THR A 54 -16.36 -16.55 -4.18
C THR A 54 -16.40 -16.61 -5.71
N ASN A 55 -17.47 -16.08 -6.33
CA ASN A 55 -17.64 -16.08 -7.79
C ASN A 55 -16.63 -15.14 -8.50
N SER A 56 -16.53 -13.91 -8.02
CA SER A 56 -15.73 -12.86 -8.69
C SER A 56 -14.32 -12.69 -8.12
N GLY A 57 -14.05 -13.21 -6.93
CA GLY A 57 -12.78 -13.01 -6.21
C GLY A 57 -12.53 -11.55 -5.80
N LEU A 58 -13.56 -10.70 -5.86
CA LEU A 58 -13.48 -9.29 -5.51
C LEU A 58 -13.77 -9.05 -4.04
N LEU A 59 -13.10 -8.04 -3.49
CA LEU A 59 -13.23 -7.63 -2.10
C LEU A 59 -14.22 -6.46 -1.98
N PHE A 60 -15.13 -6.58 -1.03
CA PHE A 60 -16.19 -5.64 -0.78
C PHE A 60 -16.29 -5.32 0.71
N GLU A 61 -16.98 -4.22 1.01
CA GLU A 61 -17.41 -3.92 2.38
C GLU A 61 -18.76 -4.61 2.63
N ARG A 62 -18.86 -5.32 3.76
CA ARG A 62 -20.04 -6.12 4.11
C ARG A 62 -21.36 -5.36 3.96
N ARG A 63 -21.44 -4.13 4.47
CA ARG A 63 -22.68 -3.32 4.46
C ARG A 63 -23.11 -2.94 3.03
N LEU A 64 -22.15 -2.65 2.16
CA LEU A 64 -22.42 -2.19 0.80
C LEU A 64 -22.85 -3.35 -0.10
N ILE A 65 -22.13 -4.48 -0.04
CA ILE A 65 -22.47 -5.62 -0.89
C ILE A 65 -23.76 -6.30 -0.46
N GLN A 66 -24.04 -6.38 0.84
CA GLN A 66 -25.29 -6.92 1.37
C GLN A 66 -26.50 -6.19 0.79
N ARG A 67 -26.51 -4.85 0.88
CA ARG A 67 -27.58 -4.03 0.33
C ARG A 67 -27.72 -4.20 -1.18
N TYR A 68 -26.60 -4.27 -1.90
CA TYR A 68 -26.63 -4.42 -3.35
C TYR A 68 -27.20 -5.78 -3.79
N ILE A 69 -26.87 -6.86 -3.06
CA ILE A 69 -27.43 -8.19 -3.32
C ILE A 69 -28.93 -8.21 -3.00
N GLU A 70 -29.37 -7.58 -1.90
CA GLU A 70 -30.79 -7.47 -1.56
C GLU A 70 -31.60 -6.72 -2.65
N ASP A 71 -31.03 -5.67 -3.24
CA ASP A 71 -31.70 -4.84 -4.25
C ASP A 71 -31.64 -5.44 -5.68
N HIS A 72 -30.55 -6.13 -6.04
CA HIS A 72 -30.28 -6.53 -7.43
C HIS A 72 -29.93 -8.01 -7.64
N GLY A 73 -29.58 -8.77 -6.60
CA GLY A 73 -29.21 -10.19 -6.68
C GLY A 73 -27.96 -10.50 -7.50
N LYS A 74 -27.09 -9.52 -7.75
CA LYS A 74 -25.92 -9.66 -8.62
C LYS A 74 -24.71 -8.91 -8.08
N CYS A 75 -23.53 -9.17 -8.65
CA CYS A 75 -22.30 -8.44 -8.36
C CYS A 75 -22.29 -7.07 -9.06
N PRO A 76 -21.92 -5.96 -8.38
CA PRO A 76 -21.92 -4.63 -8.98
C PRO A 76 -20.86 -4.42 -10.07
N VAL A 77 -19.80 -5.24 -10.08
CA VAL A 77 -18.67 -5.11 -11.02
C VAL A 77 -18.78 -6.12 -12.16
N THR A 78 -18.85 -7.41 -11.82
CA THR A 78 -18.87 -8.48 -12.84
C THR A 78 -20.26 -8.72 -13.43
N LYS A 79 -21.32 -8.23 -12.76
CA LYS A 79 -22.74 -8.44 -13.13
C LYS A 79 -23.20 -9.90 -13.09
N GLU A 80 -22.40 -10.77 -12.49
CA GLU A 80 -22.74 -12.18 -12.26
C GLU A 80 -23.72 -12.30 -11.08
N GLU A 81 -24.49 -13.39 -11.05
CA GLU A 81 -25.37 -13.70 -9.91
C GLU A 81 -24.53 -13.92 -8.64
N LEU A 82 -24.94 -13.29 -7.54
CA LEU A 82 -24.22 -13.37 -6.28
C LEU A 82 -25.22 -13.42 -5.14
N ALA A 83 -25.19 -14.50 -4.35
CA ALA A 83 -26.01 -14.67 -3.17
C ALA A 83 -25.27 -14.25 -1.89
N MET A 84 -26.00 -14.09 -0.79
CA MET A 84 -25.40 -13.72 0.50
C MET A 84 -24.52 -14.82 1.09
N ASP A 85 -24.84 -16.08 0.79
CA ASP A 85 -24.08 -17.25 1.25
C ASP A 85 -22.72 -17.39 0.55
N ASP A 86 -22.55 -16.75 -0.62
CA ASP A 86 -21.31 -16.72 -1.39
C ASP A 86 -20.30 -15.67 -0.87
N LEU A 87 -20.65 -14.97 0.22
CA LEU A 87 -19.79 -13.96 0.83
C LEU A 87 -18.95 -14.56 1.97
N VAL A 88 -17.63 -14.53 1.78
CA VAL A 88 -16.66 -15.02 2.78
C VAL A 88 -16.03 -13.85 3.50
N THR A 89 -16.17 -13.80 4.82
CA THR A 89 -15.52 -12.75 5.63
C THR A 89 -14.02 -12.99 5.70
N VAL A 90 -13.22 -11.96 5.39
CA VAL A 90 -11.76 -12.03 5.44
C VAL A 90 -11.30 -11.37 6.73
N LYS A 91 -10.50 -12.07 7.54
CA LYS A 91 -9.88 -11.48 8.73
C LYS A 91 -8.60 -10.78 8.31
N THR A 92 -8.59 -9.46 8.34
CA THR A 92 -7.39 -8.64 8.07
C THR A 92 -6.92 -7.97 9.36
N ASN A 93 -5.60 -7.73 9.46
CA ASN A 93 -5.08 -6.87 10.51
C ASN A 93 -5.48 -5.43 10.18
N LYS A 94 -6.31 -4.83 11.03
CA LYS A 94 -6.75 -3.43 10.90
C LYS A 94 -5.53 -2.54 11.09
N ILE A 95 -4.96 -2.04 10.00
CA ILE A 95 -3.96 -0.97 10.06
C ILE A 95 -4.75 0.34 10.07
N PRO A 96 -4.85 1.03 11.23
CA PRO A 96 -5.59 2.28 11.28
C PRO A 96 -4.95 3.29 10.34
N LYS A 97 -5.76 3.97 9.53
CA LYS A 97 -5.29 5.11 8.72
C LYS A 97 -4.62 6.13 9.67
N PRO A 98 -3.37 6.57 9.41
CA PRO A 98 -2.74 7.59 10.24
C PRO A 98 -3.61 8.84 10.27
N ARG A 99 -4.00 9.31 11.47
CA ARG A 99 -4.81 10.53 11.59
C ARG A 99 -4.04 11.72 11.01
N PRO A 100 -4.59 12.46 10.03
CA PRO A 100 -3.94 13.67 9.54
C PRO A 100 -3.78 14.68 10.67
N LEU A 101 -2.58 15.26 10.82
CA LEU A 101 -2.27 16.21 11.90
C LEU A 101 -3.18 17.46 11.91
N GLN A 102 -3.78 17.79 10.76
CA GLN A 102 -4.72 18.92 10.62
C GLN A 102 -6.06 18.68 11.34
N ALA A 103 -6.44 17.43 11.61
CA ALA A 103 -7.68 17.11 12.33
C ALA A 103 -7.51 17.13 13.87
N ALA A 104 -6.34 17.53 14.39
CA ALA A 104 -6.05 17.52 15.82
C ALA A 104 -6.41 18.82 16.56
N SER A 105 -6.85 19.87 15.86
CA SER A 105 -7.14 21.18 16.46
C SER A 105 -8.30 21.90 15.79
N VAL A 106 -8.99 22.75 16.55
CA VAL A 106 -10.15 23.54 16.08
C VAL A 106 -9.80 24.42 14.85
N PRO A 107 -8.63 25.10 14.78
CA PRO A 107 -8.25 25.83 13.56
C PRO A 107 -8.04 24.93 12.34
N GLY A 108 -7.45 23.75 12.54
CA GLY A 108 -7.22 22.78 11.46
C GLY A 108 -8.52 22.18 10.92
N LEU A 109 -9.49 21.91 11.79
CA LEU A 109 -10.82 21.44 11.40
C LEU A 109 -11.60 22.50 10.59
N LEU A 110 -11.55 23.76 10.99
CA LEU A 110 -12.16 24.87 10.23
C LEU A 110 -11.54 25.01 8.84
N GLY A 111 -10.22 24.80 8.70
CA GLY A 111 -9.54 24.82 7.41
C GLY A 111 -10.04 23.73 6.43
N MET A 112 -10.45 22.57 6.94
CA MET A 112 -10.93 21.45 6.11
C MET A 112 -12.33 21.69 5.52
N PHE A 113 -13.16 22.52 6.17
CA PHE A 113 -14.51 22.86 5.70
C PHE A 113 -14.57 24.14 4.85
N GLN A 114 -13.47 24.88 4.74
CA GLN A 114 -13.40 26.18 4.05
C GLN A 114 -12.74 26.09 2.66
N ASN A 115 -12.53 24.87 2.12
CA ASN A 115 -11.98 24.65 0.78
C ASN A 115 -13.06 24.61 -0.29
#